data_AF-A0A3M1BWM0-F1
#
_entry.id   AF-A0A3M1BWM0-F1
#
_cell.length_a   1.000
_cell.length_b   1.000
_cell.length_c   1.000
_cell.angle_alpha   90.00
_cell.angle_beta   90.00
_cell.angle_gamma   90.00
#
_symmetry.space_group_name_H-M   'P 1'
#
loop_
_entity.id
_entity.type
_entity.pdbx_description
1 polymer ?
#
loop_
_entity_poly.entity_id
_entity_poly.type
_entity_poly.pdbx_seq_one_letter_code
_entity_poly.pdbx_strand_id
1 'polypeptide(L)'
;MTISLNWLRQYIDTDLSAEEIADMLTSLGLEVEGMEEVESIKGGLKGVVIGEVLEAKKHPNADRLSLTRVNIGKDEPLQIVCGAPNVAAGQKVPVALVGTTLYPSDGEP
;
A
#
# COMPACT_ATOMS: atom_id res chain seq x y z
N MET A 1 -12.16 3.55 -25.66
CA MET A 1 -11.68 4.66 -24.81
C MET A 1 -11.57 4.12 -23.39
N THR A 2 -10.45 4.31 -22.71
CA THR A 2 -10.28 3.82 -21.33
C THR A 2 -10.43 4.98 -20.35
N ILE A 3 -11.18 4.78 -19.26
CA ILE A 3 -11.47 5.80 -18.26
C ILE A 3 -11.29 5.20 -16.86
N SER A 4 -10.66 5.95 -15.96
CA SER A 4 -10.57 5.54 -14.56
C SER A 4 -11.92 5.65 -13.87
N LEU A 5 -12.39 4.55 -13.29
CA LEU A 5 -13.61 4.54 -12.49
C LEU A 5 -13.51 5.47 -11.27
N ASN A 6 -12.32 5.57 -10.67
CA ASN A 6 -12.07 6.50 -9.56
C ASN A 6 -12.24 7.96 -9.99
N TRP A 7 -11.85 8.30 -11.23
CA TRP A 7 -12.05 9.63 -11.78
C TRP A 7 -13.53 9.91 -12.04
N LEU A 8 -14.27 8.95 -12.60
CA LEU A 8 -15.73 9.08 -12.78
C LEU A 8 -16.47 9.30 -11.45
N ARG A 9 -16.08 8.58 -10.40
CA ARG A 9 -16.65 8.73 -9.04
C ARG A 9 -16.39 10.09 -8.40
N GLN A 10 -15.49 10.92 -8.93
CA GLN A 10 -15.34 12.30 -8.48
C GLN A 10 -16.47 13.22 -8.99
N TYR A 11 -17.20 12.80 -10.03
CA TYR A 11 -18.28 13.58 -10.65
C TYR A 11 -19.66 12.99 -10.36
N ILE A 12 -19.73 11.70 -10.06
CA ILE A 12 -20.98 10.97 -9.81
C ILE A 12 -20.85 10.25 -8.48
N ASP A 13 -21.70 10.64 -7.53
CA ASP A 13 -21.83 9.94 -6.25
C ASP A 13 -22.68 8.68 -6.46
N THR A 14 -22.08 7.52 -6.24
CA THR A 14 -22.71 6.21 -6.45
C THR A 14 -21.99 5.13 -5.67
N ASP A 15 -22.77 4.17 -5.16
CA ASP A 15 -22.33 2.95 -4.49
C ASP A 15 -22.30 1.73 -5.41
N LEU A 16 -22.63 1.89 -6.69
CA LEU A 16 -22.64 0.82 -7.69
C LEU A 16 -21.23 0.23 -7.90
N SER A 17 -21.22 -1.09 -8.16
CA SER A 17 -20.03 -1.84 -8.55
C SER A 17 -19.55 -1.45 -9.95
N ALA A 18 -18.31 -1.82 -10.27
CA ALA A 18 -17.76 -1.57 -11.61
C ALA A 18 -18.56 -2.31 -12.69
N GLU A 19 -18.98 -3.54 -12.39
CA GLU A 19 -19.79 -4.40 -13.25
C GLU A 19 -21.18 -3.81 -13.50
N GLU A 20 -21.86 -3.33 -12.45
CA GLU A 20 -23.19 -2.71 -12.58
C GLU A 20 -23.13 -1.46 -13.47
N ILE A 21 -22.07 -0.65 -13.30
CA ILE A 21 -21.84 0.54 -14.13
C ILE A 21 -21.57 0.14 -15.58
N ALA A 22 -20.78 -0.92 -15.81
CA ALA A 22 -20.47 -1.39 -17.16
C ALA A 22 -21.70 -1.90 -17.92
N ASP A 23 -22.55 -2.67 -17.24
CA ASP A 23 -23.82 -3.18 -17.79
C ASP A 23 -24.78 -2.03 -18.14
N MET A 24 -24.87 -1.02 -17.27
CA MET A 24 -25.67 0.18 -17.51
C MET A 24 -25.16 0.98 -18.70
N LEU A 25 -23.85 1.26 -18.78
CA LEU A 25 -23.25 1.98 -19.89
C LEU A 25 -23.53 1.27 -21.22
N THR A 26 -23.31 -0.05 -21.26
CA THR A 26 -23.57 -0.88 -22.44
C THR A 26 -25.05 -0.84 -22.85
N SER A 27 -25.96 -0.94 -21.88
CA SER A 27 -27.41 -0.85 -22.10
C SER A 27 -27.86 0.52 -22.64
N LEU A 28 -27.12 1.58 -22.30
CA LEU A 28 -27.34 2.95 -22.79
C LEU A 28 -26.66 3.22 -24.14
N GLY A 29 -26.00 2.22 -24.75
CA GLY A 29 -25.31 2.33 -26.03
C GLY A 29 -23.85 2.75 -25.95
N LEU A 30 -23.28 2.82 -24.74
CA LEU A 30 -21.86 3.05 -24.48
C LEU A 30 -21.19 1.73 -24.13
N GLU A 31 -20.90 0.92 -25.15
CA GLU A 31 -20.37 -0.44 -24.96
C GLU A 31 -19.05 -0.46 -24.19
N VAL A 32 -18.99 -1.33 -23.17
CA VAL A 32 -17.77 -1.58 -22.38
C VAL A 32 -17.13 -2.88 -22.85
N GLU A 33 -16.09 -2.76 -23.67
CA GLU A 33 -15.37 -3.91 -24.25
C GLU A 33 -14.57 -4.71 -23.21
N GLY A 34 -14.18 -4.09 -22.11
CA GLY A 34 -13.39 -4.72 -21.06
C GLY A 34 -13.12 -3.82 -19.87
N MET A 35 -12.75 -4.44 -18.76
CA MET A 35 -12.33 -3.79 -17.52
C MET A 35 -10.99 -4.38 -17.09
N GLU A 36 -10.09 -3.52 -16.64
CA GLU A 36 -8.77 -3.90 -16.16
C GLU A 36 -8.51 -3.23 -14.80
N GLU A 37 -8.00 -4.02 -13.84
CA GLU A 37 -7.49 -3.45 -12.61
C GLU A 37 -6.14 -2.79 -12.89
N VAL A 38 -6.07 -1.48 -12.65
CA VAL A 38 -4.83 -0.71 -12.78
C VAL A 38 -4.25 -0.48 -11.40
N GLU A 39 -3.15 -1.15 -11.12
CA GLU A 39 -2.35 -0.92 -9.91
C GLU A 39 -1.16 -0.03 -10.25
N SER A 40 -1.02 1.10 -9.54
CA SER A 40 0.16 1.98 -9.67
C SER A 40 1.42 1.33 -9.11
N ILE A 41 1.26 0.44 -8.14
CA ILE A 41 2.31 -0.45 -7.61
C ILE A 41 1.71 -1.86 -7.63
N LYS A 42 2.34 -2.78 -8.35
CA LYS A 42 1.88 -4.17 -8.45
C LYS A 42 1.64 -4.76 -7.04
N GLY A 43 0.49 -5.40 -6.86
CA GLY A 43 0.02 -5.93 -5.58
C GLY A 43 -0.49 -4.87 -4.59
N GLY A 44 -0.63 -3.61 -5.00
CA GLY A 44 -1.32 -2.55 -4.27
C GLY A 44 -0.75 -2.23 -2.89
N LEU A 45 0.53 -2.54 -2.65
CA LEU A 45 1.16 -2.50 -1.31
C LEU A 45 0.38 -3.32 -0.25
N LYS A 46 -0.34 -4.36 -0.68
CA LYS A 46 -1.17 -5.19 0.19
C LYS A 46 -0.32 -5.80 1.31
N GLY A 47 -0.67 -5.53 2.56
CA GLY A 47 0.08 -5.98 3.74
C GLY A 47 1.05 -4.94 4.31
N VAL A 48 1.27 -3.82 3.60
CA VAL A 48 1.99 -2.66 4.14
C VAL A 48 1.03 -1.80 4.95
N VAL A 49 1.43 -1.47 6.17
CA VAL A 49 0.67 -0.60 7.08
C VAL A 49 1.51 0.61 7.49
N ILE A 50 0.85 1.67 7.96
CA ILE A 50 1.57 2.79 8.58
C ILE A 50 1.91 2.42 10.02
N GLY A 51 3.20 2.52 10.36
CA GLY A 51 3.69 2.37 11.72
C GLY A 51 4.36 3.64 12.23
N GLU A 52 4.39 3.82 13.55
CA GLU A 52 5.11 4.90 14.23
C GLU A 52 6.33 4.33 14.96
N VAL A 53 7.50 4.88 14.67
CA VAL A 53 8.75 4.51 15.35
C VAL A 53 8.72 5.09 16.76
N LEU A 54 8.51 4.26 17.78
CA LEU A 54 8.55 4.69 19.18
C LEU A 54 9.98 4.92 19.66
N GLU A 55 10.91 4.08 19.19
CA GLU A 55 12.29 4.09 19.62
C GLU A 55 13.20 3.63 18.47
N ALA A 56 14.38 4.26 18.34
CA ALA A 56 15.44 3.83 17.44
C ALA A 56 16.79 3.91 18.18
N LYS A 57 17.42 2.76 18.39
CA LYS A 57 18.73 2.62 19.05
C LYS A 57 19.73 1.96 18.11
N LYS A 58 21.02 2.28 18.26
CA LYS A 58 22.07 1.58 17.49
C LYS A 58 22.05 0.09 17.83
N HIS A 59 22.16 -0.77 16.82
CA HIS A 59 22.22 -2.22 17.03
C HIS A 59 23.52 -2.59 17.76
N PRO A 60 23.48 -3.41 18.82
CA PRO A 60 24.66 -3.70 19.64
C PRO A 60 25.77 -4.43 18.88
N ASN A 61 25.39 -5.22 17.86
CA ASN A 61 26.30 -6.06 17.09
C ASN A 61 26.46 -5.61 15.63
N ALA A 62 25.99 -4.40 15.25
CA ALA A 62 26.09 -3.94 13.87
C ALA A 62 26.20 -2.42 13.78
N ASP A 63 27.23 -1.92 13.08
CA ASP A 63 27.53 -0.50 13.03
C ASP A 63 26.56 0.34 12.20
N ARG A 64 25.96 -0.28 11.18
CA ARG A 64 25.09 0.40 10.19
C ARG A 64 23.61 0.10 10.39
N LEU A 65 23.23 -0.59 11.47
CA LEU A 65 21.86 -0.99 11.74
C LEU A 65 21.35 -0.35 13.03
N SER A 66 20.05 -0.08 13.03
CA SER A 66 19.30 0.39 14.18
C SER A 66 18.29 -0.68 14.58
N LEU A 67 18.14 -0.89 15.88
CA LEU A 67 17.06 -1.67 16.47
C LEU A 67 15.91 -0.70 16.81
N THR A 68 14.77 -0.88 16.17
CA THR A 68 13.60 -0.01 16.35
C THR A 68 12.45 -0.73 17.03
N ARG A 69 11.64 0.03 17.78
CA ARG A 69 10.32 -0.40 18.24
C ARG A 69 9.27 0.38 17.47
N VAL A 70 8.39 -0.30 16.74
CA VAL A 70 7.43 0.31 15.83
C VAL A 70 6.01 -0.07 16.24
N ASN A 71 5.19 0.92 16.56
CA ASN A 71 3.76 0.73 16.81
C ASN A 71 3.00 0.69 15.48
N ILE A 72 2.26 -0.38 15.23
CA ILE A 72 1.45 -0.58 14.02
C ILE A 72 -0.06 -0.60 14.34
N GLY A 73 -0.47 -0.11 15.51
CA GLY A 73 -1.86 -0.14 15.97
C GLY A 73 -2.32 -1.50 16.50
N LYS A 74 -1.37 -2.35 16.92
CA LYS A 74 -1.64 -3.61 17.65
C LYS A 74 -1.27 -3.45 19.13
N ASP A 75 -1.62 -4.44 19.95
CA ASP A 75 -1.39 -4.42 21.40
C ASP A 75 0.09 -4.25 21.77
N GLU A 76 1.01 -4.88 21.02
CA GLU A 76 2.45 -4.78 21.26
C GLU A 76 3.22 -4.18 20.07
N PRO A 77 4.15 -3.23 20.31
CA PRO A 77 5.04 -2.73 19.29
C PRO A 77 5.96 -3.82 18.74
N LEU A 78 6.18 -3.81 17.43
CA LEU A 78 7.10 -4.72 16.77
C LEU A 78 8.55 -4.26 16.94
N GLN A 79 9.45 -5.22 17.15
CA GLN A 79 10.88 -4.98 17.08
C GLN A 79 11.38 -5.22 15.66
N ILE A 80 11.93 -4.20 15.02
CA ILE A 80 12.38 -4.25 13.61
C ILE A 80 13.83 -3.77 13.53
N VAL A 81 14.67 -4.48 12.78
CA VAL A 81 16.03 -4.03 12.46
C VAL A 81 15.96 -3.21 11.18
N CYS A 82 16.46 -1.98 11.21
CA CYS A 82 16.44 -1.06 10.07
C CYS A 82 17.85 -0.54 9.76
N GLY A 83 18.23 -0.54 8.49
CA GLY A 83 19.53 -0.01 8.02
C GLY A 83 19.48 1.42 7.49
N ALA A 84 18.30 2.06 7.45
CA ALA A 84 18.17 3.42 6.94
C ALA A 84 18.85 4.40 7.90
N PRO A 85 19.78 5.26 7.43
CA PRO A 85 20.54 6.17 8.30
C PRO A 85 19.67 7.29 8.90
N ASN A 86 18.48 7.51 8.35
CA ASN A 86 17.53 8.53 8.75
C ASN A 86 16.36 8.00 9.62
N VAL A 87 16.41 6.74 10.06
CA VAL A 87 15.37 6.19 10.95
C VAL A 87 15.49 6.79 12.35
N ALA A 88 14.41 7.39 12.85
CA ALA A 88 14.37 8.09 14.13
C ALA A 88 13.01 7.91 14.82
N ALA A 89 13.00 8.06 16.15
CA ALA A 89 11.77 8.05 16.93
C ALA A 89 10.83 9.20 16.53
N GLY A 90 9.52 8.96 16.59
CA GLY A 90 8.45 9.87 16.18
C GLY A 90 8.11 9.86 14.69
N GLN A 91 8.84 9.09 13.86
CA GLN A 91 8.55 8.99 12.43
C GLN A 91 7.38 8.05 12.16
N LYS A 92 6.49 8.44 11.24
CA LYS A 92 5.54 7.54 10.59
C LYS A 92 6.18 6.94 9.35
N VAL A 93 6.21 5.62 9.27
CA VAL A 93 6.89 4.85 8.22
C VAL A 93 5.99 3.75 7.66
N PRO A 94 6.13 3.38 6.38
CA PRO A 94 5.51 2.17 5.86
C PRO A 94 6.20 0.93 6.45
N VAL A 95 5.40 -0.03 6.91
CA VAL A 95 5.86 -1.28 7.52
C VAL A 95 5.25 -2.46 6.77
N ALA A 96 6.10 -3.24 6.09
CA ALA A 96 5.71 -4.53 5.54
C ALA A 96 5.67 -5.57 6.68
N LEU A 97 4.51 -6.16 6.94
CA LEU A 97 4.35 -7.18 7.98
C LEU A 97 4.86 -8.54 7.48
N VAL A 98 5.14 -9.45 8.42
CA VAL A 98 5.46 -10.85 8.08
C VAL A 98 4.36 -11.43 7.18
N GLY A 99 4.76 -11.99 6.03
CA GLY A 99 3.84 -12.49 5.00
C GLY A 99 3.47 -11.47 3.91
N THR A 100 3.98 -10.24 3.98
CA THR A 100 3.81 -9.24 2.90
C THR A 100 4.73 -9.56 1.73
N THR A 101 4.18 -9.59 0.52
CA THR A 101 4.95 -9.65 -0.73
C THR A 101 5.16 -8.24 -1.26
N LEU A 102 6.42 -7.84 -1.43
CA LEU A 102 6.77 -6.59 -2.11
C LEU A 102 7.18 -6.91 -3.54
N TYR A 103 6.59 -6.20 -4.50
CA TYR A 103 6.92 -6.37 -5.91
C TYR A 103 8.00 -5.36 -6.29
N PRO A 104 9.18 -5.79 -6.76
CA PRO A 104 10.23 -4.89 -7.19
C PRO A 104 9.83 -4.17 -8.49
N SER A 105 10.41 -2.99 -8.73
CA SER A 105 10.21 -2.25 -9.98
C SER A 105 10.89 -2.94 -11.18
N ASP A 106 11.96 -3.71 -10.92
CA ASP A 106 12.66 -4.54 -11.89
C ASP A 106 13.10 -5.86 -11.22
N GLY A 107 12.97 -7.00 -11.91
CA GLY A 107 13.38 -8.32 -11.43
C GLY A 107 12.24 -9.18 -10.83
N GLU A 108 12.58 -10.37 -10.34
CA GLU A 108 11.63 -11.25 -9.62
C GLU A 108 11.56 -10.89 -8.11
N PRO A 109 10.35 -10.96 -7.50
CA PRO A 109 10.14 -10.69 -6.07
C PRO A 109 10.77 -11.74 -5.13
#